data_AF-A0A527ZAH9-F1
#
_entry.id   AF-A0A527ZAH9-F1
#
_cell.length_a   1.000
_cell.length_b   1.000
_cell.length_c   1.000
_cell.angle_alpha   90.00
_cell.angle_beta   90.00
_cell.angle_gamma   90.00
#
_symmetry.space_group_name_H-M   'P 1'
#
loop_
_entity.id
_entity.type
_entity.pdbx_description
1 polymer ?
#
loop_
_entity_poly.entity_id
_entity_poly.type
_entity_poly.pdbx_seq_one_letter_code
_entity_poly.pdbx_strand_id
1 'polypeptide(L)'
;PIYTLKVGDQISPVFESPLGLFNPDRMGDLLEDKYGIARRRLNGLISPWAAKRLDELSGDISKFSVVKLMPSRLRQIGIAKTEPGDENNQDVSALVGKVDIR
;
A
#
# COMPACT_ATOMS: atom_id res chain seq x y z
N PRO A 1 1.59 -10.79 -10.63
CA PRO A 1 0.97 -9.49 -11.03
C PRO A 1 0.60 -8.71 -9.77
N ILE A 2 0.65 -7.39 -9.83
CA ILE A 2 0.22 -6.48 -8.77
C ILE A 2 -1.08 -5.83 -9.25
N TYR A 3 -2.11 -5.84 -8.43
CA TYR A 3 -3.34 -5.09 -8.70
C TYR A 3 -3.33 -3.86 -7.81
N THR A 4 -3.55 -2.68 -8.39
CA THR A 4 -3.49 -1.41 -7.66
C THR A 4 -4.62 -0.49 -8.08
N LEU A 5 -4.87 0.53 -7.26
CA LEU A 5 -5.87 1.56 -7.49
C LEU A 5 -5.41 2.57 -8.56
N LYS A 6 -6.38 3.07 -9.33
CA LYS A 6 -6.23 4.15 -10.31
C LYS A 6 -7.45 5.07 -10.24
N VAL A 7 -7.22 6.38 -10.26
CA VAL A 7 -8.25 7.42 -10.33
C VAL A 7 -7.89 8.36 -11.48
N GLY A 8 -8.82 8.58 -12.43
CA GLY A 8 -8.50 9.29 -13.67
C GLY A 8 -7.30 8.64 -14.35
N ASP A 9 -6.28 9.40 -14.71
CA ASP A 9 -5.04 8.89 -15.34
C ASP A 9 -3.93 8.56 -14.33
N GLN A 10 -4.23 8.63 -13.03
CA GLN A 10 -3.22 8.48 -11.98
C GLN A 10 -3.33 7.10 -11.32
N ILE A 11 -2.25 6.35 -11.37
CA ILE A 11 -2.08 5.08 -10.68
C ILE A 11 -1.51 5.35 -9.29
N SER A 12 -1.97 4.64 -8.27
CA SER A 12 -1.41 4.77 -6.93
C SER A 12 0.10 4.43 -6.93
N PRO A 13 0.96 5.35 -6.45
CA PRO A 13 2.40 5.10 -6.36
C PRO A 13 2.76 4.12 -5.23
N VAL A 14 1.84 3.86 -4.30
CA VAL A 14 2.04 2.95 -3.17
C VAL A 14 1.79 1.49 -3.59
N PHE A 15 1.14 1.27 -4.73
CA PHE A 15 0.78 -0.06 -5.22
C PHE A 15 -0.05 -0.88 -4.22
N GLU A 16 -0.97 -0.23 -3.49
CA GLU A 16 -1.80 -0.90 -2.48
C GLU A 16 -2.81 -1.89 -3.06
N SER A 17 -3.27 -2.80 -2.19
CA SER A 17 -4.38 -3.69 -2.50
C SER A 17 -5.68 -2.89 -2.72
N PRO A 18 -6.42 -3.11 -3.82
CA PRO A 18 -7.73 -2.50 -4.03
C PRO A 18 -8.76 -2.87 -2.96
N LEU A 19 -8.56 -4.01 -2.30
CA LEU A 19 -9.47 -4.48 -1.25
C LEU A 19 -9.50 -3.57 -0.02
N GLY A 20 -8.51 -2.68 0.13
CA GLY A 20 -8.49 -1.70 1.21
C GLY A 20 -9.66 -0.71 1.18
N LEU A 21 -10.27 -0.49 0.02
CA LEU A 21 -11.44 0.40 -0.11
C LEU A 21 -12.71 -0.14 0.56
N PHE A 22 -12.75 -1.43 0.88
CA PHE A 22 -13.94 -2.08 1.42
C PHE A 22 -13.83 -2.24 2.94
N ASN A 23 -14.85 -1.78 3.65
CA ASN A 23 -14.94 -1.96 5.09
C ASN A 23 -15.25 -3.43 5.42
N PRO A 24 -14.40 -4.14 6.19
CA PRO A 24 -14.59 -5.56 6.48
C PRO A 24 -15.90 -5.88 7.21
N ASP A 25 -16.36 -4.98 8.08
CA ASP A 25 -17.56 -5.21 8.90
C ASP A 25 -18.86 -4.96 8.13
N ARG A 26 -18.85 -3.97 7.23
CA ARG A 26 -20.03 -3.61 6.43
C ARG A 26 -20.17 -4.44 5.16
N MET A 27 -19.05 -4.88 4.57
CA MET A 27 -19.03 -5.44 3.22
C MET A 27 -18.42 -6.85 3.15
N GLY A 28 -17.83 -7.35 4.24
CA GLY A 28 -17.15 -8.65 4.26
C GLY A 28 -18.04 -9.79 3.82
N ASP A 29 -19.21 -9.95 4.46
CA ASP A 29 -20.11 -11.07 4.20
C ASP A 29 -20.66 -11.03 2.76
N LEU A 30 -20.98 -9.83 2.25
CA LEU A 30 -21.41 -9.62 0.86
C LEU A 30 -20.32 -10.02 -0.15
N LEU A 31 -19.07 -9.65 0.13
CA LEU A 31 -17.94 -9.93 -0.76
C LEU A 31 -17.54 -11.41 -0.72
N GLU A 32 -17.69 -12.06 0.43
CA GLU A 32 -17.46 -13.48 0.59
C GLU A 32 -18.52 -14.30 -0.16
N ASP A 33 -19.81 -13.97 0.01
CA ASP A 33 -20.93 -14.66 -0.65
C ASP A 33 -20.91 -14.48 -2.18
N LYS A 34 -20.81 -13.23 -2.66
CA LYS A 34 -20.92 -12.95 -4.11
C LYS A 34 -19.65 -13.21 -4.91
N TYR A 35 -18.49 -13.03 -4.30
CA TYR A 35 -17.21 -13.04 -5.02
C TYR A 35 -16.19 -14.02 -4.44
N GLY A 36 -16.52 -14.75 -3.38
CA GLY A 36 -15.59 -15.69 -2.72
C GLY A 36 -14.41 -15.00 -2.03
N ILE A 37 -14.51 -13.70 -1.74
CA ILE A 37 -13.43 -12.95 -1.11
C ILE A 37 -13.57 -13.09 0.40
N ALA A 38 -12.78 -14.00 0.98
CA ALA A 38 -12.76 -14.22 2.42
C ALA A 38 -12.50 -12.92 3.20
N ARG A 39 -13.28 -12.69 4.27
CA ARG A 39 -13.19 -11.46 5.10
C ARG A 39 -11.77 -11.10 5.55
N ARG A 40 -10.94 -12.09 5.87
CA ARG A 40 -9.51 -11.91 6.25
C ARG A 40 -8.63 -11.24 5.18
N ARG A 41 -9.10 -11.16 3.93
CA ARG A 41 -8.39 -10.48 2.82
C ARG A 41 -8.67 -8.98 2.78
N LEU A 42 -9.72 -8.53 3.48
CA LEU A 42 -10.05 -7.13 3.64
C LEU A 42 -9.26 -6.59 4.83
N ASN A 43 -8.18 -5.88 4.55
CA ASN A 43 -7.34 -5.26 5.57
C ASN A 43 -8.00 -4.02 6.19
N GLY A 44 -8.99 -3.41 5.52
CA GLY A 44 -9.68 -2.20 5.94
C GLY A 44 -8.81 -0.93 5.99
N LEU A 45 -7.52 -1.05 5.69
CA LEU A 45 -6.55 0.03 5.71
C LEU A 45 -6.28 0.49 4.27
N ILE A 46 -6.69 1.72 3.98
CA ILE A 46 -6.36 2.42 2.74
C ILE A 46 -5.01 3.14 2.88
N SER A 47 -4.29 3.29 1.77
CA SER A 47 -3.06 4.08 1.76
C SER A 47 -3.36 5.58 1.92
N PRO A 48 -2.39 6.40 2.36
CA PRO A 48 -2.56 7.86 2.40
C PRO A 48 -2.94 8.47 1.05
N TRP A 49 -2.45 7.88 -0.05
CA TRP A 49 -2.83 8.29 -1.40
C TRP A 49 -4.31 8.00 -1.65
N ALA A 50 -4.76 6.77 -1.37
CA ALA A 50 -6.16 6.38 -1.57
C ALA A 50 -7.12 7.19 -0.67
N ALA A 51 -6.74 7.47 0.58
CA ALA A 51 -7.52 8.32 1.49
C ALA A 51 -7.72 9.72 0.91
N LYS A 52 -6.64 10.39 0.48
CA LYS A 52 -6.72 11.71 -0.13
C LYS A 52 -7.61 11.72 -1.37
N ARG A 53 -7.51 10.70 -2.23
CA ARG A 53 -8.36 10.58 -3.42
C ARG A 53 -9.82 10.34 -3.07
N LEU A 54 -10.08 9.55 -2.04
CA LEU A 54 -11.44 9.29 -1.59
C LEU A 54 -12.10 10.58 -1.10
N ASP A 55 -11.36 11.43 -0.37
CA ASP A 55 -11.85 12.75 0.08
C ASP A 55 -12.13 13.68 -1.11
N GLU A 56 -11.20 13.76 -2.08
CA GLU A 56 -11.38 14.53 -3.33
C GLU A 56 -12.61 14.09 -4.12
N LEU A 57 -12.97 12.79 -4.03
CA LEU A 57 -14.12 12.18 -4.69
C LEU A 57 -15.37 12.16 -3.80
N SER A 58 -15.37 12.88 -2.67
CA SER A 58 -16.49 12.94 -1.72
C SER A 58 -16.96 11.57 -1.23
N GLY A 59 -16.03 10.62 -1.08
CA GLY A 59 -16.31 9.25 -0.63
C GLY A 59 -16.76 8.28 -1.72
N ASP A 60 -16.82 8.71 -3.00
CA ASP A 60 -17.29 7.85 -4.09
C ASP A 60 -16.21 6.85 -4.55
N ILE A 61 -16.23 5.65 -3.96
CA ILE A 61 -15.34 4.55 -4.34
C ILE A 61 -15.57 4.06 -5.78
N SER A 62 -16.72 4.34 -6.41
CA SER A 62 -17.02 3.88 -7.78
C SER A 62 -16.15 4.58 -8.84
N LYS A 63 -15.53 5.70 -8.48
CA LYS A 63 -14.58 6.43 -9.32
C LYS A 63 -13.19 5.81 -9.33
N PHE A 64 -12.92 4.85 -8.44
CA PHE A 64 -11.69 4.08 -8.47
C PHE A 64 -11.80 2.95 -9.49
N SER A 65 -10.70 2.73 -10.21
CA SER A 65 -10.51 1.61 -11.11
C SER A 65 -9.33 0.77 -10.63
N VAL A 66 -9.30 -0.50 -11.02
CA VAL A 66 -8.20 -1.42 -10.70
C VAL A 66 -7.39 -1.68 -11.95
N VAL A 67 -6.07 -1.51 -11.85
CA VAL A 67 -5.14 -1.84 -12.93
C VAL A 67 -4.23 -3.00 -12.53
N LYS A 68 -3.96 -3.88 -13.50
CA LYS A 68 -3.02 -4.99 -13.36
C LYS A 68 -1.65 -4.54 -13.85
N LEU A 69 -0.68 -4.48 -12.95
CA LEU A 69 0.71 -4.19 -13.23
C LEU A 69 1.55 -5.46 -13.16
N MET A 70 2.60 -5.51 -13.98
CA MET A 70 3.65 -6.52 -13.87
C MET A 70 4.89 -5.88 -13.26
N PRO A 71 5.56 -6.56 -12.30
CA PRO A 71 6.84 -6.09 -11.80
C PRO A 71 7.83 -5.86 -12.94
N SER A 72 8.61 -4.79 -12.87
CA SER A 72 9.58 -4.45 -13.90
C SER A 72 10.79 -3.75 -13.30
N ARG A 73 11.96 -4.38 -13.44
CA ARG A 73 13.24 -3.77 -13.06
C ARG A 73 13.53 -2.52 -13.90
N LEU A 74 13.34 -2.59 -15.22
CA LEU A 74 13.63 -1.47 -16.12
C LEU A 74 12.74 -0.25 -15.82
N ARG A 75 11.45 -0.48 -15.52
CA ARG A 75 10.49 0.59 -15.25
C ARG A 75 10.36 0.95 -13.76
N GLN A 76 11.15 0.34 -12.89
CA GLN A 76 11.11 0.52 -11.43
C GLN A 76 9.71 0.28 -10.83
N ILE A 77 8.98 -0.72 -11.33
CA ILE A 77 7.64 -1.08 -10.83
C ILE A 77 7.76 -2.26 -9.88
N GLY A 78 7.27 -2.10 -8.65
CA GLY A 78 7.33 -3.13 -7.61
C GLY A 78 8.75 -3.46 -7.16
N ILE A 79 9.66 -2.49 -7.27
CA ILE A 79 11.05 -2.60 -6.82
C ILE A 79 11.21 -1.78 -5.55
N ALA A 80 11.69 -2.39 -4.47
CA ALA A 80 12.13 -1.70 -3.28
C ALA A 80 13.65 -1.86 -3.15
N LYS A 81 14.37 -0.76 -2.95
CA LYS A 81 15.79 -0.81 -2.62
C LYS A 81 15.92 -0.88 -1.10
N THR A 82 16.47 -1.97 -0.60
CA THR A 82 17.01 -2.01 0.75
C THR A 82 18.49 -1.71 0.64
N GLU A 83 18.94 -0.61 1.23
CA GLU A 83 20.38 -0.48 1.49
C GLU A 83 20.74 -1.54 2.55
N PRO A 84 21.73 -2.41 2.32
CA PRO A 84 22.33 -3.15 3.41
C PRO A 84 22.79 -2.09 4.42
N GLY A 85 22.43 -2.24 5.70
CA GLY A 85 22.90 -1.32 6.73
C GLY A 85 24.42 -1.19 6.61
N ASP A 86 24.90 0.05 6.48
CA ASP A 86 26.31 0.35 6.29
C ASP A 86 27.12 -0.32 7.41
N GLU A 87 28.01 -1.25 7.04
CA GLU A 87 28.90 -1.92 7.99
C GLU A 87 29.77 -0.89 8.75
N ASN A 88 30.00 0.31 8.19
CA ASN A 88 30.68 1.40 8.92
C ASN A 88 29.89 1.91 10.13
N ASN A 89 28.55 1.81 10.12
CA ASN A 89 27.75 2.29 11.25
C ASN A 89 27.55 1.21 12.34
N GLN A 90 28.03 -0.02 12.13
CA GLN A 90 28.07 -1.04 13.18
C GLN A 90 29.25 -0.81 14.13
N ASP A 91 30.41 -0.40 13.63
CA ASP A 91 31.62 -0.25 14.45
C ASP A 91 31.73 1.10 15.19
N VAL A 92 31.11 2.17 14.67
CA VAL A 92 31.18 3.50 15.33
C VAL A 92 30.31 3.57 16.59
N SER A 93 29.21 2.81 16.63
CA SER A 93 28.30 2.77 17.78
C SER A 93 28.85 1.98 18.98
N ALA A 94 29.85 1.12 18.77
CA ALA A 94 30.58 0.44 19.84
C ALA A 94 31.66 1.32 20.47
N LEU A 95 32.22 2.28 19.73
CA LEU A 95 33.40 3.05 20.17
C LEU A 95 33.09 4.39 20.87
N VAL A 96 32.00 5.07 20.50
CA VAL A 96 31.75 6.46 20.97
C VAL A 96 30.65 6.56 22.03
N GLY A 97 29.90 5.49 22.29
CA GLY A 97 28.80 5.50 23.24
C GLY A 97 27.62 6.34 22.74
N LYS A 98 26.41 5.86 23.00
CA LYS A 98 25.19 6.57 22.63
C LYS A 98 25.12 7.86 23.46
N VAL A 99 25.29 9.04 22.84
CA VAL A 99 24.96 10.30 23.52
C VAL A 99 23.44 10.36 23.59
N ASP A 100 22.91 10.00 24.75
CA ASP A 100 21.49 10.11 25.07
C ASP A 100 21.19 11.58 25.35
N ILE A 101 20.66 12.29 24.34
CA ILE A 101 20.20 13.67 24.51
C ILE A 101 18.70 13.58 24.84
N ARG A 102 18.39 13.72 26.14
CA ARG A 102 17.05 13.98 26.65
C ARG A 102 16.55 15.35 26.21
#